data_AF-A0A2A2JNQ3-F1
#
_entry.id   AF-A0A2A2JNQ3-F1
#
_cell.length_a   1.000
_cell.length_b   1.000
_cell.length_c   1.000
_cell.angle_alpha   90.00
_cell.angle_beta   90.00
_cell.angle_gamma   90.00
#
_symmetry.space_group_name_H-M   'P 1'
#
loop_
_entity.id
_entity.type
_entity.pdbx_description
1 polymer ?
#
loop_
_entity_poly.entity_id
_entity_poly.type
_entity_poly.pdbx_seq_one_letter_code
_entity_poly.pdbx_strand_id
1 'polypeptide(L)'
;MKNLNKHCPKYDLKVLEVDELETDENRIQLLTNVFKRAQQIIFCFTTSYLDIIRRAESGNPVDNQIVQGRILLHSLADNEYYTNGLRNKRFRPIMMPGVKLQDLQKLWAGNTVIYSFPDQFKAMMERICKEDANLKLVNFEQTI
;
A
#
# COMPACT_ATOMS: atom_id res chain seq x y z
N MET A 1 7.89 -5.68 -9.01
CA MET A 1 7.48 -4.77 -10.13
C MET A 1 8.60 -3.77 -10.36
N LYS A 2 9.67 -4.17 -11.06
CA LYS A 2 11.00 -3.56 -10.89
C LYS A 2 11.25 -2.14 -11.43
N ASN A 3 10.24 -1.34 -11.77
CA ASN A 3 10.49 -0.01 -12.36
C ASN A 3 9.30 0.98 -12.25
N LEU A 4 8.66 1.10 -11.09
CA LEU A 4 7.67 2.18 -10.86
C LEU A 4 8.25 3.57 -11.16
N ASN A 5 9.56 3.78 -10.91
CA ASN A 5 10.28 5.02 -11.25
C ASN A 5 10.25 5.37 -12.75
N LYS A 6 10.15 4.39 -13.65
CA LYS A 6 10.09 4.65 -15.10
C LYS A 6 8.77 5.29 -15.54
N HIS A 7 7.71 5.17 -14.74
CA HIS A 7 6.38 5.65 -15.11
C HIS A 7 6.13 7.11 -14.72
N CYS A 8 6.97 7.70 -13.86
CA CYS A 8 6.85 9.12 -13.48
C CYS A 8 8.21 9.83 -13.44
N PRO A 9 8.94 9.90 -14.57
CA PRO A 9 10.28 10.50 -14.60
C PRO A 9 10.32 11.99 -14.23
N LYS A 10 9.17 12.69 -14.31
CA LYS A 10 9.04 14.09 -13.89
C LYS A 10 9.00 14.27 -12.36
N TYR A 11 8.80 13.20 -11.60
CA TYR A 11 8.68 13.23 -10.16
C TYR A 11 9.76 12.34 -9.54
N ASP A 12 10.54 12.90 -8.62
CA ASP A 12 11.54 12.17 -7.84
C ASP A 12 10.84 11.24 -6.82
N LEU A 13 10.25 10.16 -7.32
CA LEU A 13 9.59 9.15 -6.51
C LEU A 13 10.62 8.18 -5.94
N LYS A 14 10.64 8.06 -4.61
CA LYS A 14 11.40 7.03 -3.91
C LYS A 14 10.48 5.83 -3.70
N VAL A 15 10.64 4.83 -4.56
CA VAL A 15 9.90 3.56 -4.46
C VAL A 15 10.68 2.60 -3.57
N LEU A 16 9.99 2.02 -2.60
CA LEU A 16 10.53 1.00 -1.71
C LEU A 16 9.72 -0.29 -1.87
N GLU A 17 10.38 -1.36 -2.30
CA GLU A 17 9.79 -2.69 -2.36
C GLU A 17 10.01 -3.39 -1.01
N VAL A 18 8.93 -3.56 -0.26
CA VAL A 18 8.99 -4.03 1.14
C VAL A 18 9.56 -5.44 1.27
N ASP A 19 9.32 -6.30 0.27
CA ASP A 19 9.82 -7.67 0.27
C ASP A 19 11.36 -7.72 0.05
N GLU A 20 11.96 -6.65 -0.49
CA GLU A 20 13.42 -6.55 -0.73
C GLU A 20 14.18 -5.91 0.44
N LEU A 21 13.49 -5.53 1.52
CA LEU A 21 14.15 -5.05 2.75
C LEU A 21 14.84 -6.22 3.46
N GLU A 22 16.16 -6.33 3.32
CA GLU A 22 17.00 -7.20 4.17
C GLU A 22 16.96 -6.70 5.62
N THR A 23 16.79 -7.61 6.58
CA THR A 23 16.73 -7.22 7.99
C THR A 23 17.36 -8.27 8.90
N ASP A 24 18.41 -7.87 9.64
CA ASP A 24 19.05 -8.74 10.62
C ASP A 24 18.33 -8.77 11.98
N GLU A 25 17.77 -7.67 12.52
CA GLU A 25 17.20 -7.73 13.89
C GLU A 25 15.92 -6.91 14.21
N ASN A 26 15.35 -6.08 13.33
CA ASN A 26 14.10 -5.36 13.68
C ASN A 26 13.16 -4.99 12.52
N ARG A 27 12.72 -6.01 11.77
CA ARG A 27 11.80 -5.85 10.63
C ARG A 27 10.51 -5.12 11.00
N ILE A 28 9.89 -5.45 12.13
CA ILE A 28 8.61 -4.86 12.57
C ILE A 28 8.73 -3.35 12.76
N GLN A 29 9.77 -2.89 13.45
CA GLN A 29 9.98 -1.46 13.68
C GLN A 29 10.28 -0.72 12.37
N LEU A 30 11.08 -1.31 11.49
CA LEU A 30 11.39 -0.75 10.18
C LEU A 30 10.11 -0.58 9.35
N LEU A 31 9.31 -1.65 9.22
CA LEU A 31 8.05 -1.62 8.47
C LEU A 31 7.06 -0.60 9.03
N THR A 32 6.97 -0.49 10.35
CA THR A 32 6.11 0.52 11.00
C THR A 32 6.56 1.95 10.68
N ASN A 33 7.87 2.21 10.71
CA ASN A 33 8.44 3.52 10.40
C ASN A 33 8.25 3.88 8.91
N VAL A 34 8.50 2.92 8.02
CA VAL A 34 8.26 3.06 6.58
C VAL A 34 6.79 3.35 6.31
N PHE A 35 5.88 2.56 6.89
CA PHE A 35 4.45 2.75 6.74
C PHE A 35 4.00 4.15 7.17
N LYS A 36 4.51 4.66 8.31
CA LYS A 36 4.17 6.02 8.78
C LYS A 36 4.63 7.09 7.81
N ARG A 37 5.82 6.97 7.23
CA ARG A 37 6.44 7.98 6.35
C ARG A 37 5.96 7.94 4.90
N ALA A 38 5.41 6.82 4.44
CA ALA A 38 4.99 6.65 3.06
C ALA A 38 3.83 7.60 2.68
N GLN A 39 4.00 8.42 1.65
CA GLN A 39 2.92 9.32 1.19
C GLN A 39 1.82 8.55 0.45
N GLN A 40 2.20 7.51 -0.27
CA GLN A 40 1.32 6.63 -1.03
C GLN A 40 1.77 5.18 -0.77
N ILE A 41 0.82 4.26 -0.61
CA ILE A 41 1.09 2.85 -0.34
C ILE A 41 0.31 2.01 -1.35
N ILE A 42 1.03 1.27 -2.17
CA ILE A 42 0.44 0.38 -3.17
C ILE A 42 0.29 -1.01 -2.57
N PHE A 43 -0.95 -1.50 -2.50
CA PHE A 43 -1.24 -2.87 -2.08
C PHE A 43 -1.54 -3.72 -3.32
N CYS A 44 -0.65 -4.67 -3.63
CA CYS A 44 -0.84 -5.59 -4.75
C CYS A 44 -1.55 -6.85 -4.28
N PHE A 45 -2.86 -6.89 -4.47
CA PHE A 45 -3.70 -8.03 -4.12
C PHE A 45 -3.53 -9.15 -5.13
N THR A 46 -2.81 -10.18 -4.70
CA THR A 46 -2.78 -11.50 -5.35
C THR A 46 -3.63 -12.48 -4.54
N THR A 47 -4.00 -13.61 -5.14
CA THR A 47 -4.66 -14.71 -4.42
C THR A 47 -3.84 -15.16 -3.22
N SER A 48 -2.52 -15.33 -3.40
CA SER A 48 -1.59 -15.70 -2.33
C SER A 48 -1.56 -14.69 -1.18
N TYR A 49 -1.56 -13.39 -1.48
CA TYR A 49 -1.63 -12.35 -0.45
C TYR A 49 -2.93 -12.43 0.35
N LEU A 50 -4.07 -12.61 -0.33
CA LEU A 50 -5.37 -12.71 0.33
C LEU A 50 -5.46 -13.97 1.21
N ASP A 51 -4.91 -15.09 0.76
CA ASP A 51 -4.87 -16.32 1.56
C ASP A 51 -4.00 -16.17 2.81
N ILE A 52 -2.90 -15.43 2.73
CA ILE A 52 -2.08 -15.07 3.89
C ILE A 52 -2.91 -14.30 4.92
N ILE A 53 -3.64 -13.26 4.49
CA ILE A 53 -4.46 -12.45 5.39
C ILE A 53 -5.56 -13.29 6.04
N ARG A 54 -6.29 -14.09 5.26
CA ARG A 54 -7.36 -14.98 5.77
C ARG A 54 -6.85 -15.97 6.81
N ARG A 55 -5.67 -16.56 6.58
CA ARG A 55 -5.05 -17.50 7.53
C ARG A 55 -4.68 -16.81 8.84
N ALA A 56 -4.11 -15.61 8.76
CA ALA A 56 -3.74 -14.82 9.93
C ALA A 56 -4.96 -14.45 10.78
N GLU A 57 -6.06 -14.06 10.14
CA GLU A 57 -7.33 -13.75 10.81
C GLU A 57 -7.99 -14.97 11.46
N SER A 58 -7.78 -16.15 10.88
CA SER A 58 -8.26 -17.42 11.42
C SER A 58 -7.41 -17.94 12.59
N GLY A 59 -6.41 -17.18 13.06
CA GLY A 59 -5.54 -17.56 14.17
C GLY A 59 -4.51 -18.63 13.84
N ASN A 60 -4.26 -18.91 12.56
CA ASN A 60 -3.22 -19.88 12.17
C ASN A 60 -1.83 -19.23 12.28
N PRO A 61 -0.87 -19.85 12.99
CA PRO A 61 0.47 -19.30 13.14
C PRO A 61 1.21 -19.25 11.81
N VAL A 62 1.96 -18.17 11.62
CA VAL A 62 2.77 -17.92 10.42
C VAL A 62 4.21 -17.71 10.84
N ASP A 63 5.08 -18.67 10.51
CA ASP A 63 6.50 -18.68 10.91
C ASP A 63 7.42 -18.13 9.80
N ASN A 64 6.99 -17.07 9.14
CA ASN A 64 7.75 -16.42 8.07
C ASN A 64 7.72 -14.91 8.26
N GLN A 65 8.88 -14.30 8.52
CA GLN A 65 9.00 -12.87 8.82
C GLN A 65 8.53 -11.96 7.67
N ILE A 66 8.66 -12.38 6.41
CA ILE A 66 8.14 -11.64 5.25
C ILE A 66 6.61 -11.64 5.31
N VAL A 67 6.00 -12.80 5.56
CA VAL A 67 4.55 -12.96 5.66
C VAL A 67 4.00 -12.21 6.88
N GLN A 68 4.67 -12.27 8.02
CA GLN A 68 4.34 -11.47 9.21
C GLN A 68 4.40 -9.96 8.91
N GLY A 69 5.39 -9.52 8.14
CA GLY A 69 5.48 -8.14 7.69
C GLY A 69 4.29 -7.71 6.82
N ARG A 70 3.83 -8.58 5.91
CA ARG A 70 2.62 -8.32 5.10
C ARG A 70 1.38 -8.20 5.96
N ILE A 71 1.20 -9.10 6.94
CA ILE A 71 0.10 -9.06 7.90
C ILE A 71 0.14 -7.74 8.70
N LEU A 72 1.31 -7.37 9.23
CA LEU A 72 1.51 -6.12 9.97
C LEU A 72 1.07 -4.89 9.15
N LEU A 73 1.55 -4.77 7.92
CA LEU A 73 1.21 -3.62 7.06
C LEU A 73 -0.27 -3.57 6.73
N HIS A 74 -0.90 -4.73 6.55
CA HIS A 74 -2.34 -4.82 6.35
C HIS A 74 -3.11 -4.34 7.58
N SER A 75 -2.73 -4.78 8.78
CA SER A 75 -3.33 -4.34 10.05
C SER A 75 -3.11 -2.84 10.32
N LEU A 76 -1.94 -2.30 9.95
CA LEU A 76 -1.68 -0.87 10.04
C LEU A 76 -2.60 -0.06 9.11
N ALA A 77 -2.88 -0.56 7.90
CA ALA A 77 -3.82 0.06 6.97
C ALA A 77 -5.26 0.03 7.48
N ASP A 78 -5.71 -1.10 8.03
CA ASP A 78 -7.01 -1.22 8.70
C ASP A 78 -7.14 -0.15 9.80
N ASN A 79 -6.18 -0.13 10.74
CA ASN A 79 -6.20 0.80 11.86
C ASN A 79 -6.22 2.26 11.40
N GLU A 80 -5.36 2.64 10.46
CA GLU A 80 -5.34 4.00 9.93
C GLU A 80 -6.65 4.38 9.22
N TYR A 81 -7.28 3.46 8.50
CA TYR A 81 -8.57 3.72 7.86
C TYR A 81 -9.68 4.00 8.89
N TYR A 82 -9.75 3.19 9.96
CA TYR A 82 -10.69 3.41 11.06
C TYR A 82 -10.41 4.72 11.80
N THR A 83 -9.16 4.99 12.16
CA THR A 83 -8.76 6.24 12.83
C THR A 83 -9.04 7.48 11.98
N ASN A 84 -8.99 7.36 10.65
CA ASN A 84 -9.34 8.44 9.72
C ASN A 84 -10.86 8.57 9.45
N GLY A 85 -11.72 7.91 10.24
CA GLY A 85 -13.17 7.98 10.07
C GLY A 85 -13.66 7.32 8.78
N LEU A 86 -13.11 6.14 8.46
CA LEU A 86 -13.42 5.37 7.26
C LEU A 86 -13.08 6.12 5.96
N ARG A 87 -11.97 6.87 5.96
CA ARG A 87 -11.47 7.59 4.79
C ARG A 87 -10.06 7.12 4.43
N ASN A 88 -9.92 6.61 3.21
CA ASN A 88 -8.62 6.27 2.67
C ASN A 88 -7.94 7.52 2.08
N LYS A 89 -6.79 7.89 2.64
CA LYS A 89 -5.98 9.02 2.15
C LYS A 89 -4.87 8.58 1.20
N ARG A 90 -4.25 7.41 1.43
CA ARG A 90 -2.96 7.03 0.80
C ARG A 90 -2.82 5.59 0.31
N PHE A 91 -3.81 4.73 0.50
CA PHE A 91 -3.75 3.34 0.01
C PHE A 91 -4.24 3.26 -1.43
N ARG A 92 -3.49 2.57 -2.29
CA ARG A 92 -3.79 2.39 -3.71
C ARG A 92 -3.85 0.89 -3.98
N PRO A 93 -5.02 0.27 -3.78
CA PRO A 93 -5.18 -1.16 -4.00
C PRO A 93 -5.16 -1.50 -5.50
N ILE A 94 -4.37 -2.51 -5.85
CA ILE A 94 -4.29 -3.09 -7.19
C ILE A 94 -4.73 -4.54 -7.11
N MET A 95 -5.73 -4.93 -7.88
CA MET A 95 -6.09 -6.32 -8.12
C MET A 95 -5.21 -6.91 -9.21
N MET A 96 -4.45 -7.94 -8.86
CA MET A 96 -3.70 -8.72 -9.82
C MET A 96 -4.63 -9.70 -10.55
N PRO A 97 -4.24 -10.19 -11.75
CA PRO A 97 -5.05 -11.16 -12.48
C PRO A 97 -5.50 -12.34 -11.63
N GLY A 98 -6.79 -12.68 -11.70
CA GLY A 98 -7.40 -13.77 -10.93
C GLY A 98 -7.99 -13.36 -9.58
N VAL A 99 -7.78 -12.13 -9.12
CA VAL A 99 -8.46 -11.57 -7.93
C VAL A 99 -9.76 -10.90 -8.34
N LYS A 100 -10.86 -11.21 -7.63
CA LYS A 100 -12.15 -10.56 -7.80
C LYS A 100 -12.40 -9.55 -6.69
N LEU A 101 -13.25 -8.55 -6.96
CA LEU A 101 -13.62 -7.53 -5.98
C LEU A 101 -14.16 -8.13 -4.67
N GLN A 102 -14.98 -9.17 -4.78
CA GLN A 102 -15.55 -9.89 -3.63
C GLN A 102 -14.49 -10.57 -2.74
N ASP A 103 -13.28 -10.80 -3.26
CA ASP A 103 -12.19 -11.42 -2.50
C ASP A 103 -11.53 -10.42 -1.55
N LEU A 104 -11.76 -9.10 -1.73
CA LEU A 104 -11.27 -8.01 -0.89
C LEU A 104 -12.20 -7.83 0.31
N GLN A 105 -12.00 -8.64 1.34
CA GLN A 105 -12.91 -8.72 2.50
C GLN A 105 -12.84 -7.51 3.45
N LYS A 106 -11.82 -6.65 3.35
CA LYS A 106 -11.65 -5.49 4.23
C LYS A 106 -12.37 -4.24 3.76
N LEU A 107 -12.90 -3.48 4.72
CA LEU A 107 -13.63 -2.24 4.45
C LEU A 107 -12.81 -1.20 3.69
N TRP A 108 -11.53 -0.97 4.01
CA TRP A 108 -10.75 0.04 3.30
C TRP A 108 -10.45 -0.36 1.85
N ALA A 109 -10.24 -1.65 1.60
CA ALA A 109 -9.94 -2.17 0.28
C ALA A 109 -11.19 -2.11 -0.61
N GLY A 110 -12.37 -2.45 -0.07
CA GLY A 110 -13.64 -2.40 -0.79
C GLY A 110 -14.26 -1.00 -0.95
N ASN A 111 -13.97 -0.06 -0.05
CA ASN A 111 -14.55 1.30 -0.06
C ASN A 111 -13.61 2.36 -0.63
N THR A 112 -12.63 1.96 -1.43
CA THR A 112 -11.71 2.90 -2.07
C THR A 112 -11.58 2.64 -3.57
N VAL A 113 -10.85 3.52 -4.26
CA VAL A 113 -10.59 3.34 -5.69
C VAL A 113 -9.62 2.17 -5.86
N ILE A 114 -10.10 1.12 -6.53
CA ILE A 114 -9.34 -0.09 -6.82
C ILE A 114 -8.97 -0.11 -8.30
N TYR A 115 -7.72 -0.45 -8.58
CA TYR A 115 -7.20 -0.57 -9.94
C TYR A 115 -7.01 -2.04 -10.29
N SER A 116 -7.31 -2.41 -11.53
CA SER A 116 -7.06 -3.74 -12.06
C SER A 116 -5.76 -3.74 -12.86
N PHE A 117 -4.87 -4.70 -12.59
CA PHE A 117 -3.64 -4.87 -13.35
C PHE A 117 -3.83 -5.86 -14.51
N PRO A 118 -3.29 -5.58 -15.72
CA PRO A 118 -2.49 -4.41 -16.08
C PRO A 118 -3.31 -3.19 -16.53
N ASP A 119 -4.61 -3.35 -16.83
CA ASP A 119 -5.41 -2.40 -17.61
C ASP A 119 -5.47 -0.98 -17.02
N GLN A 120 -5.54 -0.88 -15.69
CA GLN A 120 -5.68 0.40 -14.97
C GLN A 120 -4.38 0.83 -14.27
N PHE A 121 -3.26 0.13 -14.50
CA PHE A 121 -1.98 0.46 -13.88
C PHE A 121 -1.51 1.87 -14.25
N LYS A 122 -1.65 2.26 -15.52
CA LYS A 122 -1.28 3.61 -15.99
C LYS A 122 -2.10 4.70 -15.29
N ALA A 123 -3.43 4.51 -15.19
CA ALA A 123 -4.32 5.47 -14.52
C ALA A 123 -3.99 5.62 -13.02
N MET A 124 -3.64 4.51 -12.36
CA MET A 124 -3.16 4.54 -10.98
C MET A 124 -1.89 5.38 -10.84
N MET A 125 -0.90 5.14 -11.71
CA MET A 125 0.37 5.87 -11.68
C MET A 125 0.16 7.37 -11.92
N GLU A 126 -0.67 7.73 -12.90
CA GLU A 126 -1.02 9.14 -13.15
C GLU A 126 -1.67 9.79 -11.92
N ARG A 127 -2.51 9.07 -11.19
CA ARG A 127 -3.10 9.57 -9.96
C ARG A 127 -2.06 9.79 -8.87
N ILE A 128 -1.22 8.79 -8.59
CA ILE A 128 -0.15 8.88 -7.59
C ILE A 128 0.72 10.11 -7.87
N CYS A 129 1.13 10.29 -9.12
CA CYS A 129 2.04 11.36 -9.50
C CYS A 129 1.38 12.74 -9.50
N LYS A 130 0.06 12.84 -9.78
CA LYS A 130 -0.70 14.09 -9.62
C LYS A 130 -0.91 14.46 -8.15
N GLU A 131 -1.22 13.49 -7.29
CA GLU A 131 -1.42 13.75 -5.86
C GLU A 131 -0.11 14.16 -5.17
N ASP A 132 1.04 13.59 -5.56
CA ASP A 132 2.35 14.04 -5.09
C ASP A 132 2.73 15.42 -5.64
N ALA A 133 2.34 15.75 -6.87
CA ALA A 133 2.49 17.11 -7.40
C ALA A 133 1.69 18.12 -6.58
N ASN A 134 0.46 17.76 -6.20
CA ASN A 134 -0.39 18.61 -5.36
C ASN A 134 0.14 18.75 -3.94
N LEU A 135 0.78 17.70 -3.38
CA LEU A 135 1.48 17.78 -2.09
C LEU A 135 2.69 18.72 -2.13
N LYS A 136 3.41 18.79 -3.27
CA LYS A 136 4.49 19.78 -3.48
C LYS A 136 3.97 21.20 -3.77
N LEU A 137 2.74 21.34 -4.28
CA LEU A 137 2.10 22.62 -4.57
C LEU A 137 1.42 23.27 -3.35
N VAL A 138 1.39 22.61 -2.19
CA VAL A 138 1.16 23.28 -0.91
C VAL A 138 2.47 23.93 -0.45
N ASN A 139 2.92 24.94 -1.20
CA ASN A 139 3.80 25.95 -0.62
C ASN A 139 2.94 26.70 0.39
N PHE A 140 3.23 26.54 1.68
CA PHE A 140 2.84 27.51 2.69
C PHE A 140 3.67 28.78 2.47
N GLU A 141 3.38 29.51 1.40
CA GLU A 141 3.60 30.96 1.45
C GLU A 141 2.50 31.52 2.35
N GLN A 142 2.95 32.14 3.44
CA GLN A 142 2.20 33.02 4.32
C GLN A 142 1.22 32.35 5.29
N THR A 143 1.68 32.16 6.52
CA THR A 143 0.94 32.78 7.64
C THR A 143 1.96 33.32 8.65
N ILE A 144 1.66 34.55 9.07
CA ILE A 144 2.44 35.57 9.79
C ILE A 144 3.10 35.05 11.07
#